data_AF-A0A7V8W5I4-F1
#
_entry.id   AF-A0A7V8W5I4-F1
#
_cell.length_a   1.000
_cell.length_b   1.000
_cell.length_c   1.000
_cell.angle_alpha   90.00
_cell.angle_beta   90.00
_cell.angle_gamma   90.00
#
_symmetry.space_group_name_H-M   'P 1'
#
loop_
_entity.id
_entity.type
_entity.pdbx_description
1 polymer ?
#
loop_
_entity_poly.entity_id
_entity_poly.type
_entity_poly.pdbx_seq_one_letter_code
_entity_poly.pdbx_strand_id
1 'polypeptide(L)'
;MPDAKKQRAGRKGGQTVSKDRAHMAAIGRKGGQRSRVKRSQNQEVGKQDQKAPAVSSHVPSQKQQDRVQEQPREIVTSDEAIELLKSDHRRVQDLFEAYETAGGDDKISIGHKIMKELEVHAAIEEEIFYPAFKEKAGKQGDDMVTEALEEHQAVKTALKELKSMEPDDDSFESTFHDMIHDVMHHVTEEESEMLPLAEEVLGNALEELGTEMQRLKHDLMESLETEPLH
;
A
#
# COMPACT_ATOMS: atom_id res chain seq x y z
N MET A 1 39.45 -30.83 6.32
CA MET A 1 38.65 -30.47 5.14
C MET A 1 37.18 -30.53 5.48
N PRO A 2 36.45 -29.41 5.67
CA PRO A 2 35.00 -29.45 5.63
C PRO A 2 34.44 -28.36 4.70
N ASP A 3 34.06 -28.71 3.47
CA ASP A 3 33.43 -27.75 2.53
C ASP A 3 32.42 -28.42 1.58
N ALA A 4 31.46 -29.18 2.12
CA ALA A 4 30.44 -29.83 1.30
C ALA A 4 28.99 -29.69 1.81
N LYS A 5 28.76 -29.04 2.97
CA LYS A 5 27.39 -28.90 3.53
C LYS A 5 26.72 -27.54 3.31
N LYS A 6 27.47 -26.47 2.96
CA LYS A 6 26.91 -25.12 2.77
C LYS A 6 26.26 -24.87 1.41
N GLN A 7 26.46 -25.72 0.40
CA GLN A 7 25.93 -25.50 -0.96
C GLN A 7 24.52 -26.07 -1.21
N ARG A 8 23.92 -26.75 -0.22
CA ARG A 8 22.65 -27.47 -0.43
C ARG A 8 21.41 -26.72 0.07
N ALA A 9 21.57 -25.81 1.03
CA ALA A 9 20.48 -24.97 1.56
C ALA A 9 20.07 -23.88 0.56
N GLY A 10 21.05 -23.15 -0.01
CA GLY A 10 20.76 -22.08 -0.99
C GLY A 10 20.14 -22.56 -2.31
N ARG A 11 20.19 -23.86 -2.62
CA ARG A 11 19.64 -24.41 -3.87
C ARG A 11 18.17 -24.78 -3.80
N LYS A 12 17.62 -24.97 -2.58
CA LYS A 12 16.19 -25.28 -2.38
C LYS A 12 15.34 -24.02 -2.28
N GLY A 13 15.81 -22.98 -1.58
CA GLY A 13 15.13 -21.68 -1.54
C GLY A 13 14.94 -21.06 -2.93
N GLY A 14 15.99 -21.10 -3.77
CA GLY A 14 15.92 -20.57 -5.14
C GLY A 14 14.98 -21.31 -6.11
N GLN A 15 14.50 -22.52 -5.79
CA GLN A 15 13.57 -23.26 -6.66
C GLN A 15 12.09 -22.96 -6.36
N THR A 16 11.74 -22.63 -5.12
CA THR A 16 10.38 -22.20 -4.75
C THR A 16 10.13 -20.79 -5.28
N VAL A 17 11.07 -19.86 -5.05
CA VAL A 17 11.03 -18.44 -5.49
C VAL A 17 10.88 -18.28 -7.02
N SER A 18 11.35 -19.23 -7.82
CA SER A 18 11.28 -19.12 -9.29
C SER A 18 9.86 -19.30 -9.85
N LYS A 19 8.95 -19.97 -9.13
CA LYS A 19 7.56 -20.12 -9.58
C LYS A 19 6.73 -18.89 -9.18
N ASP A 20 7.01 -18.33 -8.01
CA ASP A 20 6.34 -17.12 -7.52
C ASP A 20 6.79 -15.89 -8.30
N ARG A 21 8.08 -15.75 -8.66
CA ARG A 21 8.57 -14.60 -9.44
C ARG A 21 7.85 -14.38 -10.78
N ALA A 22 7.43 -15.45 -11.45
CA ALA A 22 6.68 -15.34 -12.71
C ALA A 22 5.24 -14.87 -12.48
N HIS A 23 4.63 -15.29 -11.38
CA HIS A 23 3.32 -14.82 -10.91
C HIS A 23 3.41 -13.35 -10.45
N MET A 24 4.41 -13.01 -9.63
CA MET A 24 4.69 -11.66 -9.13
C MET A 24 4.94 -10.65 -10.28
N ALA A 25 5.69 -11.04 -11.31
CA ALA A 25 5.93 -10.18 -12.47
C ALA A 25 4.69 -9.96 -13.37
N ALA A 26 3.62 -10.76 -13.20
CA ALA A 26 2.36 -10.60 -13.92
C ALA A 26 1.42 -9.61 -13.21
N ILE A 27 1.43 -9.59 -11.87
CA ILE A 27 0.66 -8.65 -11.03
C ILE A 27 1.12 -7.21 -11.29
N GLY A 28 2.42 -6.92 -11.15
CA GLY A 28 2.97 -5.57 -11.34
C GLY A 28 2.78 -5.00 -12.76
N ARG A 29 2.67 -5.85 -13.79
CA ARG A 29 2.45 -5.40 -15.19
C ARG A 29 1.02 -4.97 -15.48
N LYS A 30 0.01 -5.49 -14.76
CA LYS A 30 -1.40 -5.18 -15.00
C LYS A 30 -1.79 -3.79 -14.45
N GLY A 31 -1.17 -3.37 -13.34
CA GLY A 31 -1.33 -2.02 -12.77
C GLY A 31 -0.73 -0.90 -13.65
N GLY A 32 0.42 -1.15 -14.29
CA GLY A 32 1.11 -0.14 -15.12
C GLY A 32 0.49 0.13 -16.50
N GLN A 33 -0.40 -0.74 -16.99
CA GLN A 33 -0.99 -0.59 -18.33
C GLN A 33 -2.25 0.29 -18.36
N ARG A 34 -3.00 0.40 -17.25
CA ARG A 34 -4.22 1.24 -17.18
C ARG A 34 -3.92 2.74 -17.12
N SER A 35 -2.78 3.14 -16.55
CA SER A 35 -2.36 4.53 -16.40
C SER A 35 -1.85 5.19 -17.69
N ARG A 36 -1.52 4.41 -18.73
CA ARG A 36 -0.98 4.95 -20.01
C ARG A 36 -2.03 5.27 -21.06
N VAL A 37 -3.25 4.72 -20.95
CA VAL A 37 -4.29 4.84 -21.99
C VAL A 37 -5.10 6.13 -21.88
N LYS A 38 -5.26 6.72 -20.68
CA LYS A 38 -6.06 7.95 -20.49
C LYS A 38 -5.35 9.26 -20.90
N ARG A 39 -4.04 9.24 -21.22
CA ARG A 39 -3.28 10.46 -21.56
C ARG A 39 -3.34 10.89 -23.04
N SER A 40 -3.94 10.07 -23.90
CA SER A 40 -3.92 10.28 -25.36
C SER A 40 -5.19 10.88 -25.96
N GLN A 41 -6.22 11.16 -25.14
CA GLN A 41 -7.49 11.73 -25.61
C GLN A 41 -7.82 13.03 -24.86
N ASN A 42 -6.96 14.05 -24.97
CA ASN A 42 -7.36 15.44 -24.69
C ASN A 42 -6.35 16.45 -25.24
N GLN A 43 -6.14 16.45 -26.56
CA GLN A 43 -5.50 17.57 -27.25
C GLN A 43 -6.15 17.73 -28.62
N GLU A 44 -7.21 18.53 -28.67
CA GLU A 44 -7.58 19.30 -29.85
C GLU A 44 -8.68 20.29 -29.43
N VAL A 45 -8.41 21.60 -29.57
CA VAL A 45 -9.31 22.67 -30.06
C VAL A 45 -8.71 24.04 -29.71
N GLY A 46 -8.48 24.87 -30.74
CA GLY A 46 -8.70 26.32 -30.65
C GLY A 46 -7.48 27.26 -30.74
N LYS A 47 -6.84 27.36 -31.91
CA LYS A 47 -6.07 28.57 -32.31
C LYS A 47 -6.99 29.50 -33.10
N GLN A 48 -7.22 30.73 -32.65
CA GLN A 48 -7.51 31.86 -33.53
C GLN A 48 -6.96 33.19 -32.98
N ASP A 49 -6.37 33.93 -33.90
CA ASP A 49 -5.72 35.22 -33.81
C ASP A 49 -6.61 36.35 -33.27
N GLN A 50 -5.99 37.35 -32.62
CA GLN A 50 -6.25 38.76 -32.92
C GLN A 50 -5.23 39.77 -32.31
N LYS A 51 -4.89 40.72 -33.18
CA LYS A 51 -4.09 41.96 -33.07
C LYS A 51 -4.19 42.77 -31.77
N ALA A 52 -3.05 43.37 -31.39
CA ALA A 52 -2.92 44.56 -30.54
C ALA A 52 -3.33 45.86 -31.29
N PRO A 53 -3.66 46.95 -30.57
CA PRO A 53 -2.64 48.00 -30.37
C PRO A 53 -2.65 48.68 -28.99
N ALA A 54 -1.74 49.64 -28.83
CA ALA A 54 -1.20 50.21 -27.61
C ALA A 54 -1.88 51.50 -27.09
N VAL A 55 -1.37 51.92 -25.91
CA VAL A 55 -1.23 53.25 -25.26
C VAL A 55 -2.28 53.82 -24.29
N SER A 56 -1.82 53.91 -23.02
CA SER A 56 -1.79 55.04 -22.07
C SER A 56 -3.08 55.61 -21.45
N SER A 57 -3.21 55.48 -20.11
CA SER A 57 -3.04 56.57 -19.12
C SER A 57 -3.94 56.45 -17.87
N HIS A 58 -3.39 56.89 -16.72
CA HIS A 58 -4.06 57.36 -15.50
C HIS A 58 -4.60 56.38 -14.42
N VAL A 59 -4.06 56.60 -13.21
CA VAL A 59 -4.46 56.19 -11.82
C VAL A 59 -5.41 57.31 -11.28
N PRO A 60 -6.20 57.21 -10.17
CA PRO A 60 -6.13 56.27 -9.05
C PRO A 60 -7.45 55.78 -8.38
N SER A 61 -7.26 54.82 -7.44
CA SER A 61 -7.90 54.74 -6.11
C SER A 61 -9.03 53.72 -5.84
N GLN A 62 -8.89 53.09 -4.66
CA GLN A 62 -9.88 52.45 -3.78
C GLN A 62 -10.38 51.02 -4.04
N LYS A 63 -9.83 50.05 -3.30
CA LYS A 63 -10.45 49.39 -2.12
C LYS A 63 -9.71 48.07 -1.85
N GLN A 64 -9.09 47.97 -0.67
CA GLN A 64 -8.74 46.69 -0.08
C GLN A 64 -10.04 45.92 0.18
N GLN A 65 -10.18 44.77 -0.47
CA GLN A 65 -11.15 43.75 -0.12
C GLN A 65 -10.36 42.49 0.21
N ASP A 66 -10.64 41.96 1.40
CA ASP A 66 -10.18 40.70 1.93
C ASP A 66 -10.24 39.59 0.87
N ARG A 67 -9.07 39.16 0.38
CA ARG A 67 -8.91 37.89 -0.32
C ARG A 67 -8.59 36.83 0.72
N VAL A 68 -9.64 36.17 1.20
CA VAL A 68 -9.50 34.81 1.73
C VAL A 68 -8.92 33.99 0.59
N GLN A 69 -7.69 33.49 0.78
CA GLN A 69 -7.07 32.55 -0.15
C GLN A 69 -7.83 31.24 -0.03
N GLU A 70 -8.89 31.06 -0.81
CA GLU A 70 -9.40 29.73 -1.11
C GLU A 70 -8.33 29.03 -1.94
N GLN A 71 -7.53 28.21 -1.25
CA GLN A 71 -6.64 27.24 -1.86
C GLN A 71 -7.48 26.36 -2.80
N PRO A 72 -6.99 26.03 -4.01
CA PRO A 72 -7.70 25.10 -4.89
C PRO A 72 -7.88 23.78 -4.15
N ARG A 73 -9.12 23.34 -3.94
CA ARG A 73 -9.37 21.96 -3.51
C ARG A 73 -8.87 21.08 -4.65
N GLU A 74 -7.78 20.38 -4.37
CA GLU A 74 -7.27 19.31 -5.22
C GLU A 74 -8.44 18.37 -5.52
N ILE A 75 -8.60 17.95 -6.77
CA ILE A 75 -9.68 17.03 -7.14
C ILE A 75 -9.29 15.68 -6.54
N VAL A 76 -9.76 15.45 -5.33
CA VAL A 76 -9.66 14.18 -4.61
C VAL A 76 -10.53 13.19 -5.38
N THR A 77 -9.91 12.15 -5.93
CA THR A 77 -10.63 11.12 -6.71
C THR A 77 -11.11 10.02 -5.78
N SER A 78 -12.28 9.44 -6.04
CA SER A 78 -12.95 8.38 -5.26
C SER A 78 -12.14 7.10 -4.98
N ASP A 79 -10.90 7.00 -5.41
CA ASP A 79 -10.08 5.78 -5.37
C ASP A 79 -9.08 5.79 -4.19
N GLU A 80 -9.13 6.78 -3.28
CA GLU A 80 -8.09 6.96 -2.26
C GLU A 80 -7.94 5.78 -1.31
N ALA A 81 -9.03 5.18 -0.82
CA ALA A 81 -8.98 4.04 0.07
C ALA A 81 -8.31 2.81 -0.61
N ILE A 82 -8.79 2.44 -1.80
CA ILE A 82 -8.27 1.28 -2.54
C ILE A 82 -6.82 1.50 -2.98
N GLU A 83 -6.49 2.70 -3.46
CA GLU A 83 -5.11 3.00 -3.86
C GLU A 83 -4.16 3.07 -2.66
N LEU A 84 -4.64 3.46 -1.46
CA LEU A 84 -3.87 3.38 -0.23
C LEU A 84 -3.51 1.93 0.10
N LEU A 85 -4.49 1.02 0.14
CA LEU A 85 -4.25 -0.40 0.45
C LEU A 85 -3.28 -1.04 -0.56
N LYS A 86 -3.53 -0.84 -1.86
CA LYS A 86 -2.63 -1.31 -2.91
C LYS A 86 -1.24 -0.69 -2.84
N SER A 87 -1.12 0.55 -2.37
CA SER A 87 0.18 1.19 -2.15
C SER A 87 0.93 0.52 -1.00
N ASP A 88 0.23 0.05 0.02
CA ASP A 88 0.82 -0.66 1.16
C ASP A 88 1.26 -2.06 0.77
N HIS A 89 0.46 -2.77 0.00
CA HIS A 89 0.84 -4.06 -0.58
C HIS A 89 2.15 -3.96 -1.38
N ARG A 90 2.22 -2.98 -2.31
CA ARG A 90 3.44 -2.73 -3.09
C ARG A 90 4.63 -2.38 -2.23
N ARG A 91 4.42 -1.57 -1.18
CA ARG A 91 5.48 -1.18 -0.26
C ARG A 91 6.03 -2.37 0.52
N VAL A 92 5.17 -3.25 1.03
CA VAL A 92 5.59 -4.49 1.69
C VAL A 92 6.37 -5.38 0.72
N GLN A 93 5.88 -5.54 -0.52
CA GLN A 93 6.58 -6.30 -1.55
C GLN A 93 7.97 -5.72 -1.86
N ASP A 94 8.07 -4.40 -2.09
CA ASP A 94 9.34 -3.72 -2.39
C ASP A 94 10.33 -3.85 -1.23
N LEU A 95 9.83 -3.74 0.02
CA LEU A 95 10.66 -3.96 1.21
C LEU A 95 11.13 -5.41 1.31
N PHE A 96 10.29 -6.38 0.98
CA PHE A 96 10.68 -7.78 1.02
C PHE A 96 11.73 -8.11 -0.07
N GLU A 97 11.60 -7.55 -1.27
CA GLU A 97 12.65 -7.66 -2.29
C GLU A 97 13.98 -7.04 -1.82
N ALA A 98 13.92 -5.93 -1.08
CA ALA A 98 15.10 -5.34 -0.45
C ALA A 98 15.67 -6.23 0.67
N TYR A 99 14.80 -6.81 1.52
CA TYR A 99 15.17 -7.74 2.60
C TYR A 99 15.97 -8.93 2.08
N GLU A 100 15.55 -9.52 0.95
CA GLU A 100 16.19 -10.68 0.32
C GLU A 100 17.61 -10.41 -0.19
N THR A 101 17.92 -9.15 -0.48
CA THR A 101 19.22 -8.74 -1.02
C THR A 101 20.12 -8.06 0.01
N ALA A 102 19.56 -7.68 1.17
CA ALA A 102 20.29 -7.06 2.26
C ALA A 102 21.07 -8.08 3.10
N GLY A 103 22.01 -7.60 3.90
CA GLY A 103 22.74 -8.40 4.88
C GLY A 103 23.15 -7.57 6.09
N GLY A 104 23.42 -8.24 7.21
CA GLY A 104 23.76 -7.57 8.47
C GLY A 104 22.63 -6.66 8.97
N ASP A 105 23.01 -5.52 9.55
CA ASP A 105 22.08 -4.59 10.19
C ASP A 105 21.00 -4.04 9.26
N ASP A 106 21.30 -3.89 7.96
CA ASP A 106 20.33 -3.42 6.95
C ASP A 106 19.16 -4.41 6.82
N LYS A 107 19.45 -5.71 6.82
CA LYS A 107 18.42 -6.76 6.72
C LYS A 107 17.50 -6.73 7.94
N ILE A 108 18.08 -6.59 9.13
CA ILE A 108 17.33 -6.46 10.40
C ILE A 108 16.44 -5.22 10.37
N SER A 109 16.99 -4.07 9.94
CA SER A 109 16.23 -2.82 9.85
C SER A 109 15.04 -2.93 8.88
N ILE A 110 15.25 -3.53 7.71
CA ILE A 110 14.18 -3.76 6.72
C ILE A 110 13.13 -4.73 7.28
N GLY A 111 13.54 -5.81 7.94
CA GLY A 111 12.62 -6.76 8.58
C GLY A 111 11.71 -6.08 9.60
N HIS A 112 12.28 -5.29 10.51
CA HIS A 112 11.49 -4.50 11.47
C HIS A 112 10.56 -3.49 10.77
N LYS A 113 11.01 -2.88 9.66
CA LYS A 113 10.16 -1.97 8.90
C LYS A 113 8.96 -2.71 8.31
N ILE A 114 9.16 -3.88 7.70
CA ILE A 114 8.07 -4.70 7.17
C ILE A 114 7.06 -5.04 8.28
N MET A 115 7.54 -5.47 9.45
CA MET A 115 6.68 -5.81 10.57
C MET A 115 5.81 -4.61 11.01
N LYS A 116 6.37 -3.40 11.06
CA LYS A 116 5.59 -2.18 11.36
C LYS A 116 4.55 -1.88 10.30
N GLU A 117 4.90 -1.98 9.02
CA GLU A 117 3.97 -1.73 7.91
C GLU A 117 2.78 -2.70 7.96
N LEU A 118 3.03 -3.99 8.24
CA LEU A 118 1.98 -5.00 8.37
C LEU A 118 1.04 -4.73 9.55
N GLU A 119 1.57 -4.27 10.70
CA GLU A 119 0.75 -3.92 11.86
C GLU A 119 -0.20 -2.76 11.59
N VAL A 120 0.31 -1.72 10.94
CA VAL A 120 -0.48 -0.54 10.59
C VAL A 120 -1.51 -0.88 9.52
N HIS A 121 -1.10 -1.62 8.49
CA HIS A 121 -1.98 -2.04 7.40
C HIS A 121 -3.15 -2.88 7.91
N ALA A 122 -2.87 -3.92 8.70
CA ALA A 122 -3.91 -4.77 9.27
C ALA A 122 -4.87 -3.99 10.20
N ALA A 123 -4.36 -3.00 10.95
CA ALA A 123 -5.21 -2.14 11.77
C ALA A 123 -6.15 -1.26 10.93
N ILE A 124 -5.66 -0.67 9.85
CA ILE A 124 -6.47 0.14 8.93
C ILE A 124 -7.62 -0.68 8.35
N GLU A 125 -7.33 -1.91 7.92
CA GLU A 125 -8.35 -2.77 7.33
C GLU A 125 -9.38 -3.21 8.36
N GLU A 126 -8.94 -3.68 9.52
CA GLU A 126 -9.83 -4.19 10.56
C GLU A 126 -10.69 -3.11 11.21
N GLU A 127 -10.15 -1.90 11.38
CA GLU A 127 -10.85 -0.82 12.08
C GLU A 127 -11.76 0.00 11.17
N ILE A 128 -11.40 0.13 9.88
CA ILE A 128 -12.09 1.05 8.96
C ILE A 128 -12.63 0.30 7.74
N PHE A 129 -11.78 -0.38 6.99
CA PHE A 129 -12.16 -0.91 5.67
C PHE A 129 -13.16 -2.07 5.77
N TYR A 130 -12.84 -3.11 6.54
CA TYR A 130 -13.67 -4.31 6.68
C TYR A 130 -15.06 -4.01 7.25
N PRO A 131 -15.24 -3.18 8.31
CA PRO A 131 -16.57 -2.82 8.77
C PRO A 131 -17.42 -2.15 7.67
N ALA A 132 -16.85 -1.19 6.94
CA ALA A 132 -17.55 -0.48 5.89
C ALA A 132 -17.89 -1.39 4.70
N PHE A 133 -16.93 -2.20 4.25
CA PHE A 133 -17.11 -3.16 3.17
C PHE A 133 -18.19 -4.19 3.51
N LYS A 134 -18.12 -4.78 4.71
CA LYS A 134 -19.08 -5.77 5.21
C LYS A 134 -20.51 -5.23 5.22
N GLU A 135 -20.70 -3.98 5.65
CA GLU A 135 -22.02 -3.33 5.66
C GLU A 135 -22.66 -3.25 4.27
N LYS A 136 -21.85 -3.04 3.21
CA LYS A 136 -22.36 -2.85 1.84
C LYS A 136 -22.37 -4.12 0.99
N ALA A 137 -21.44 -5.04 1.20
CA ALA A 137 -21.26 -6.25 0.38
C ALA A 137 -22.19 -7.42 0.80
N GLY A 138 -22.88 -7.32 1.94
CA GLY A 138 -23.81 -8.34 2.41
C GLY A 138 -23.11 -9.68 2.70
N LYS A 139 -23.80 -10.81 2.49
CA LYS A 139 -23.28 -12.14 2.88
C LYS A 139 -21.93 -12.47 2.22
N GLN A 140 -21.74 -12.10 0.96
CA GLN A 140 -20.46 -12.36 0.27
C GLN A 140 -19.32 -11.58 0.94
N GLY A 141 -19.56 -10.32 1.33
CA GLY A 141 -18.61 -9.53 2.11
C GLY A 141 -18.37 -10.10 3.50
N ASP A 142 -19.41 -10.61 4.18
CA ASP A 142 -19.27 -11.28 5.47
C ASP A 142 -18.31 -12.48 5.40
N ASP A 143 -18.48 -13.32 4.37
CA ASP A 143 -17.65 -14.52 4.16
C ASP A 143 -16.18 -14.09 3.88
N MET A 144 -15.96 -13.14 2.96
CA MET A 144 -14.62 -12.62 2.60
C MET A 144 -13.90 -11.97 3.78
N VAL A 145 -14.58 -11.13 4.56
CA VAL A 145 -13.99 -10.48 5.74
C VAL A 145 -13.67 -11.50 6.82
N THR A 146 -14.48 -12.56 6.95
CA THR A 146 -14.20 -13.60 7.96
C THR A 146 -12.91 -14.35 7.64
N GLU A 147 -12.71 -14.71 6.37
CA GLU A 147 -11.48 -15.35 5.88
C GLU A 147 -10.26 -14.43 6.08
N ALA A 148 -10.35 -13.18 5.62
CA ALA A 148 -9.30 -12.18 5.80
C ALA A 148 -8.89 -11.97 7.27
N LEU A 149 -9.86 -11.95 8.20
CA LEU A 149 -9.58 -11.84 9.63
C LEU A 149 -8.86 -13.07 10.21
N GLU A 150 -9.14 -14.27 9.70
CA GLU A 150 -8.44 -15.49 10.09
C GLU A 150 -6.97 -15.45 9.62
N GLU A 151 -6.73 -14.99 8.40
CA GLU A 151 -5.38 -14.79 7.85
C GLU A 151 -4.60 -13.71 8.60
N HIS A 152 -5.23 -12.57 8.89
CA HIS A 152 -4.65 -11.51 9.73
C HIS A 152 -4.26 -12.04 11.10
N GLN A 153 -5.10 -12.90 11.70
CA GLN A 153 -4.79 -13.48 13.00
C GLN A 153 -3.56 -14.40 12.95
N ALA A 154 -3.34 -15.13 11.85
CA ALA A 154 -2.12 -15.90 11.63
C ALA A 154 -0.89 -14.98 11.51
N VAL A 155 -0.96 -13.93 10.68
CA VAL A 155 0.12 -12.94 10.50
C VAL A 155 0.44 -12.23 11.83
N LYS A 156 -0.57 -11.78 12.58
CA LYS A 156 -0.40 -11.16 13.91
C LYS A 156 0.23 -12.10 14.93
N THR A 157 0.02 -13.40 14.80
CA THR A 157 0.67 -14.41 15.65
C THR A 157 2.15 -14.52 15.30
N ALA A 158 2.47 -14.66 14.00
CA ALA A 158 3.85 -14.69 13.52
C ALA A 158 4.62 -13.41 13.88
N LEU A 159 4.01 -12.23 13.77
CA LEU A 159 4.60 -10.96 14.18
C LEU A 159 4.99 -10.95 15.66
N LYS A 160 4.13 -11.47 16.55
CA LYS A 160 4.43 -11.57 17.99
C LYS A 160 5.58 -12.53 18.27
N GLU A 161 5.63 -13.64 17.55
CA GLU A 161 6.72 -14.61 17.65
C GLU A 161 8.04 -13.99 17.19
N LEU A 162 8.05 -13.35 16.02
CA LEU A 162 9.23 -12.67 15.46
C LEU A 162 9.76 -11.56 16.36
N LYS A 163 8.88 -10.77 17.00
CA LYS A 163 9.29 -9.74 17.99
C LYS A 163 9.98 -10.32 19.22
N SER A 164 9.83 -11.61 19.47
CA SER A 164 10.43 -12.31 20.62
C SER A 164 11.68 -13.13 20.24
N MET A 165 12.09 -13.08 18.97
CA MET A 165 13.24 -13.81 18.42
C MET A 165 14.42 -12.88 18.18
N GLU A 166 15.63 -13.44 18.20
CA GLU A 166 16.82 -12.72 17.75
C GLU A 166 16.82 -12.66 16.20
N PRO A 167 16.98 -11.47 15.59
CA PRO A 167 16.91 -11.32 14.13
C PRO A 167 17.97 -12.08 13.32
N ASP A 168 19.00 -12.62 13.97
CA ASP A 168 20.09 -13.38 13.34
C ASP A 168 19.96 -14.91 13.50
N ASP A 169 18.87 -15.40 14.10
CA ASP A 169 18.59 -16.83 14.23
C ASP A 169 17.97 -17.42 12.94
N ASP A 170 18.33 -18.66 12.62
CA ASP A 170 17.76 -19.42 11.49
C ASP A 170 16.23 -19.57 11.66
N SER A 171 15.73 -19.58 12.91
CA SER A 171 14.30 -19.64 13.22
C SER A 171 13.56 -18.36 12.81
N PHE A 172 14.15 -17.18 13.06
CA PHE A 172 13.60 -15.89 12.64
C PHE A 172 13.42 -15.86 11.12
N GLU A 173 14.46 -16.22 10.38
CA GLU A 173 14.44 -16.17 8.91
C GLU A 173 13.34 -17.07 8.33
N SER A 174 13.14 -18.27 8.90
CA SER A 174 12.09 -19.19 8.47
C SER A 174 10.70 -18.64 8.77
N THR A 175 10.44 -18.23 10.02
CA THR A 175 9.13 -17.68 10.43
C THR A 175 8.80 -16.41 9.64
N PHE A 176 9.81 -15.57 9.35
CA PHE A 176 9.64 -14.36 8.57
C PHE A 176 9.20 -14.67 7.13
N HIS A 177 9.83 -15.65 6.49
CA HIS A 177 9.46 -16.09 5.15
C HIS A 177 8.07 -16.70 5.09
N ASP A 178 7.72 -17.55 6.06
CA ASP A 178 6.39 -18.16 6.14
C ASP A 178 5.31 -17.07 6.33
N MET A 179 5.55 -16.09 7.21
CA MET A 179 4.66 -14.94 7.37
C MET A 179 4.49 -14.16 6.06
N ILE A 180 5.58 -13.87 5.33
CA ILE A 180 5.49 -13.11 4.07
C ILE A 180 4.76 -13.92 2.99
N HIS A 181 4.93 -15.23 2.96
CA HIS A 181 4.17 -16.09 2.06
C HIS A 181 2.66 -15.93 2.30
N ASP A 182 2.23 -15.98 3.57
CA ASP A 182 0.82 -15.85 3.93
C ASP A 182 0.29 -14.44 3.61
N VAL A 183 1.07 -13.39 3.87
CA VAL A 183 0.72 -12.00 3.48
C VAL A 183 0.54 -11.87 1.96
N MET A 184 1.43 -12.45 1.14
CA MET A 184 1.33 -12.35 -0.32
C MET A 184 0.14 -13.14 -0.88
N HIS A 185 -0.26 -14.22 -0.20
CA HIS A 185 -1.48 -14.95 -0.53
C HIS A 185 -2.70 -14.06 -0.27
N HIS A 186 -2.82 -13.54 0.95
CA HIS A 186 -3.87 -12.62 1.37
C HIS A 186 -4.04 -11.42 0.41
N VAL A 187 -2.93 -10.71 0.12
CA VAL A 187 -2.90 -9.58 -0.82
C VAL A 187 -3.44 -9.96 -2.20
N THR A 188 -3.16 -11.18 -2.68
CA THR A 188 -3.62 -11.64 -3.99
C THR A 188 -5.14 -11.82 -4.00
N GLU A 189 -5.71 -12.39 -2.95
CA GLU A 189 -7.15 -12.60 -2.83
C GLU A 189 -7.89 -11.27 -2.71
N GLU A 190 -7.37 -10.35 -1.87
CA GLU A 190 -7.94 -9.02 -1.76
C GLU A 190 -7.92 -8.24 -3.07
N GLU A 191 -6.76 -8.13 -3.73
CA GLU A 191 -6.64 -7.32 -4.94
C GLU A 191 -7.43 -7.90 -6.13
N SER A 192 -7.65 -9.21 -6.13
CA SER A 192 -8.34 -9.89 -7.24
C SER A 192 -9.84 -10.07 -7.02
N GLU A 193 -10.31 -10.10 -5.77
CA GLU A 193 -11.71 -10.37 -5.43
C GLU A 193 -12.33 -9.28 -4.56
N MET A 194 -11.76 -9.00 -3.38
CA MET A 194 -12.36 -8.10 -2.40
C MET A 194 -12.36 -6.64 -2.87
N LEU A 195 -11.21 -6.10 -3.28
CA LEU A 195 -11.08 -4.70 -3.67
C LEU A 195 -11.90 -4.35 -4.93
N PRO A 196 -11.98 -5.19 -5.97
CA PRO A 196 -12.91 -4.94 -7.08
C PRO A 196 -14.38 -4.88 -6.65
N LEU A 197 -14.80 -5.76 -5.74
CA LEU A 197 -16.16 -5.72 -5.20
C LEU A 197 -16.37 -4.48 -4.32
N ALA A 198 -15.38 -4.10 -3.52
CA ALA A 198 -15.39 -2.90 -2.69
C ALA A 198 -15.54 -1.63 -3.56
N GLU A 199 -14.85 -1.55 -4.70
CA GLU A 199 -14.98 -0.48 -5.69
C GLU A 199 -16.44 -0.35 -6.17
N GLU A 200 -17.11 -1.48 -6.43
CA GLU A 200 -18.51 -1.52 -6.88
C GLU A 200 -19.50 -1.12 -5.78
N VAL A 201 -19.34 -1.64 -4.55
CA VAL A 201 -20.37 -1.50 -3.49
C VAL A 201 -20.20 -0.27 -2.61
N LEU A 202 -18.97 0.23 -2.43
CA LEU A 202 -18.69 1.41 -1.59
C LEU A 202 -18.81 2.71 -2.40
N GLY A 203 -18.43 2.70 -3.69
CA GLY A 203 -18.53 3.85 -4.58
C GLY A 203 -17.98 5.14 -3.95
N ASN A 204 -18.81 6.16 -3.81
CA ASN A 204 -18.40 7.47 -3.27
C ASN A 204 -17.92 7.41 -1.80
N ALA A 205 -18.28 6.38 -1.02
CA ALA A 205 -17.82 6.25 0.36
C ALA A 205 -16.29 6.06 0.47
N LEU A 206 -15.64 5.59 -0.60
CA LEU A 206 -14.19 5.35 -0.65
C LEU A 206 -13.35 6.61 -0.47
N GLU A 207 -13.89 7.80 -0.79
CA GLU A 207 -13.19 9.07 -0.57
C GLU A 207 -13.11 9.40 0.93
N GLU A 208 -14.24 9.30 1.65
CA GLU A 208 -14.29 9.54 3.08
C GLU A 208 -13.50 8.49 3.87
N LEU A 209 -13.63 7.21 3.48
CA LEU A 209 -12.84 6.12 4.05
C LEU A 209 -11.35 6.35 3.80
N GLY A 210 -10.95 6.77 2.60
CA GLY A 210 -9.56 7.05 2.27
C GLY A 210 -8.95 8.11 3.19
N THR A 211 -9.71 9.19 3.45
CA THR A 211 -9.29 10.23 4.41
C THR A 211 -9.15 9.68 5.84
N GLU A 212 -10.06 8.83 6.29
CA GLU A 212 -10.00 8.23 7.64
C GLU A 212 -8.81 7.27 7.77
N MET A 213 -8.63 6.40 6.77
CA MET A 213 -7.52 5.45 6.69
C MET A 213 -6.16 6.14 6.68
N GLN A 214 -6.01 7.23 5.90
CA GLN A 214 -4.79 8.03 5.88
C GLN A 214 -4.46 8.64 7.25
N ARG A 215 -5.47 9.13 7.98
CA ARG A 215 -5.29 9.68 9.32
C ARG A 215 -4.87 8.60 10.32
N LEU A 216 -5.59 7.49 10.36
CA LEU A 216 -5.24 6.37 11.25
C LEU A 216 -3.82 5.86 10.95
N LYS A 217 -3.48 5.72 9.67
CA LYS A 217 -2.13 5.34 9.26
C LYS A 217 -1.07 6.29 9.79
N HIS A 218 -1.27 7.59 9.62
CA HIS A 218 -0.35 8.61 10.11
C HIS A 218 -0.17 8.50 11.62
N ASP A 219 -1.27 8.42 12.38
CA ASP A 219 -1.25 8.39 13.84
C ASP A 219 -0.57 7.11 14.37
N LEU A 220 -0.83 5.96 13.76
CA LEU A 220 -0.19 4.69 14.14
C LEU A 220 1.30 4.68 13.78
N MET A 221 1.67 5.17 12.60
CA MET A 221 3.09 5.28 12.20
C MET A 221 3.86 6.20 13.14
N GLU A 222 3.31 7.37 13.49
CA GLU A 222 3.93 8.30 14.45
C GLU A 222 4.08 7.65 15.82
N SER A 223 3.05 6.97 16.32
CA SER A 223 3.10 6.22 17.58
C SER A 223 4.25 5.21 17.61
N LEU A 224 4.40 4.40 16.55
CA LEU A 224 5.45 3.39 16.42
C LEU A 224 6.86 3.95 16.18
N GLU A 225 6.99 5.24 15.83
CA GLU A 225 8.27 5.95 15.77
C GLU A 225 8.68 6.51 17.14
N THR A 226 7.71 6.83 18.00
CA THR A 226 7.96 7.41 19.33
C THR A 226 8.20 6.38 20.43
N GLU A 227 7.79 5.13 20.25
CA GLU A 227 8.08 4.03 21.18
C GLU A 227 9.54 3.56 21.02
N PRO A 228 10.39 3.67 22.07
CA PRO A 228 11.74 3.13 22.01
C PRO A 228 11.69 1.61 21.95
N LEU A 229 12.36 1.03 20.94
CA LEU A 229 12.65 -0.40 20.85
C LEU A 229 13.26 -0.87 22.18
N HIS A 230 12.50 -1.66 22.95
CA HIS A 230 12.93 -2.27 24.20
C HIS A 230 13.53 -3.64 23.97
#